data_AF-A0A539EE02-F1
#
_entry.id   AF-A0A539EE02-F1
#
_cell.length_a   1.000
_cell.length_b   1.000
_cell.length_c   1.000
_cell.angle_alpha   90.00
_cell.angle_beta   90.00
_cell.angle_gamma   90.00
#
_symmetry.space_group_name_H-M   'P 1'
#
loop_
_entity.id
_entity.type
_entity.pdbx_description
1 polymer ?
#
loop_
_entity_poly.entity_id
_entity_poly.type
_entity_poly.pdbx_seq_one_letter_code
_entity_poly.pdbx_strand_id
1 'polypeptide(L)'
;VRDPSGRVTGIVEEKDATPEIRRIREINSSIYAFDWSFLEPALGRLTSRNAQGEFYLTDTLQMAVAGGRLVEAIKVVEAAEVSGVNTVEQLAELEVVRIRMDGSGSGVVR
;
A
#
# COMPACT_ATOMS: atom_id res chain seq x y z
N VAL A 1 -7.70 -4.06 -3.26
CA VAL A 1 -9.02 -4.60 -3.71
C VAL A 1 -9.46 -5.68 -2.75
N ARG A 2 -10.76 -5.74 -2.43
CA ARG A 2 -11.33 -6.74 -1.52
C ARG A 2 -12.51 -7.47 -2.18
N ASP A 3 -12.74 -8.72 -1.78
CA ASP A 3 -13.93 -9.49 -2.16
C ASP A 3 -15.17 -9.06 -1.33
N PRO A 4 -16.39 -9.55 -1.64
CA PRO A 4 -17.59 -9.22 -0.86
C PRO A 4 -17.56 -9.64 0.61
N SER A 5 -16.68 -10.57 0.99
CA SER A 5 -16.45 -10.95 2.39
C SER A 5 -15.42 -10.06 3.09
N GLY A 6 -14.88 -9.05 2.39
CA GLY A 6 -13.90 -8.11 2.91
C GLY A 6 -12.46 -8.60 2.85
N ARG A 7 -12.17 -9.79 2.28
CA ARG A 7 -10.82 -10.33 2.19
C ARG A 7 -10.04 -9.66 1.07
N VAL A 8 -8.74 -9.46 1.27
CA VAL A 8 -7.85 -8.87 0.24
C VAL A 8 -7.74 -9.84 -0.93
N THR A 9 -8.00 -9.35 -2.14
CA THR A 9 -7.79 -10.11 -3.39
C THR A 9 -6.54 -9.69 -4.14
N GLY A 10 -6.00 -8.51 -3.83
CA GLY A 10 -4.83 -7.95 -4.46
C GLY A 10 -4.72 -6.44 -4.30
N ILE A 11 -3.63 -5.89 -4.81
CA ILE A 11 -3.40 -4.46 -4.95
C ILE A 11 -3.24 -4.17 -6.45
N VAL A 12 -3.84 -3.08 -6.90
CA VAL A 12 -3.77 -2.62 -8.30
C VAL A 12 -3.24 -1.20 -8.28
N GLU A 13 -2.14 -0.97 -9.00
CA GLU A 13 -1.51 0.35 -9.10
C GLU A 13 -2.38 1.33 -9.88
N GLU A 14 -2.24 2.63 -9.59
CA GLU A 14 -3.08 3.69 -10.17
C GLU A 14 -3.05 3.73 -11.72
N LYS A 15 -1.90 3.36 -12.30
CA LYS A 15 -1.71 3.31 -13.76
C LYS A 15 -2.44 2.14 -14.42
N ASP A 16 -2.65 1.06 -13.67
CA ASP A 16 -3.32 -0.16 -14.12
C ASP A 16 -4.79 -0.23 -13.65
N ALA A 17 -5.21 0.70 -12.78
CA ALA A 17 -6.54 0.76 -12.21
C ALA A 17 -7.62 1.14 -13.24
N THR A 18 -8.69 0.35 -13.29
CA THR A 18 -9.91 0.72 -14.03
C THR A 18 -10.65 1.89 -13.35
N PRO A 19 -11.57 2.58 -14.03
CA PRO A 19 -12.40 3.61 -13.40
C PRO A 19 -13.14 3.13 -12.15
N GLU A 20 -13.49 1.85 -12.08
CA GLU A 20 -14.13 1.20 -10.93
C GLU A 20 -13.18 1.10 -9.74
N ILE A 21 -11.96 0.65 -10.01
CA ILE A 21 -10.92 0.48 -8.99
C ILE A 21 -10.48 1.84 -8.44
N ARG A 22 -10.38 2.87 -9.30
CA ARG A 22 -10.05 4.24 -8.89
C ARG A 22 -11.04 4.87 -7.91
N ARG A 23 -12.25 4.31 -7.77
CA ARG A 23 -13.23 4.78 -6.77
C ARG A 23 -12.96 4.21 -5.38
N ILE A 24 -12.08 3.21 -5.25
CA ILE A 24 -11.69 2.63 -3.96
C ILE A 24 -10.83 3.65 -3.21
N ARG A 25 -11.22 3.95 -1.96
CA ARG A 25 -10.52 4.91 -1.08
C ARG A 25 -9.51 4.27 -0.13
N GLU A 26 -9.51 2.94 -0.05
CA GLU A 26 -8.49 2.20 0.69
C GLU A 26 -7.24 2.08 -0.19
N ILE A 27 -6.15 2.69 0.26
CA ILE A 27 -4.88 2.71 -0.44
C ILE A 27 -3.87 1.76 0.21
N ASN A 28 -2.89 1.35 -0.59
CA ASN A 28 -1.76 0.59 -0.12
C ASN A 28 -0.72 1.52 0.54
N SER A 29 -0.29 1.20 1.76
CA SER A 29 0.76 1.94 2.48
C SER A 29 2.19 1.55 2.08
N SER A 30 2.35 0.54 1.23
CA SER A 30 3.65 -0.01 0.82
C SER A 30 4.49 -0.56 1.99
N ILE A 31 3.85 -0.93 3.10
CA ILE A 31 4.47 -1.59 4.25
C ILE A 31 3.94 -3.01 4.32
N TYR A 32 4.85 -4.00 4.37
CA TYR A 32 4.49 -5.41 4.34
C TYR A 32 5.32 -6.23 5.30
N ALA A 33 4.72 -7.31 5.81
CA ALA A 33 5.42 -8.41 6.46
C ALA A 33 5.14 -9.69 5.67
N PHE A 34 6.19 -10.35 5.21
CA PHE A 34 6.08 -11.57 4.40
C PHE A 34 6.76 -12.75 5.09
N ASP A 35 6.18 -13.93 4.88
CA ASP A 35 6.90 -15.19 4.99
C ASP A 35 7.94 -15.25 3.85
N TRP A 36 9.23 -15.31 4.21
CA TRP A 36 10.32 -15.36 3.24
C TRP A 36 10.22 -16.55 2.28
N SER A 37 9.77 -17.72 2.79
CA SER A 37 9.63 -18.94 1.99
C SER A 37 8.62 -18.79 0.86
N PHE A 38 7.69 -17.86 0.99
CA PHE A 38 6.78 -17.45 -0.07
C PHE A 38 7.39 -16.37 -0.96
N LEU A 39 7.98 -15.33 -0.35
CA LEU A 39 8.39 -14.13 -1.08
C LEU A 39 9.50 -14.42 -2.08
N GLU A 40 10.53 -15.16 -1.68
CA GLU A 40 11.68 -15.47 -2.54
C GLU A 40 11.28 -16.08 -3.90
N PRO A 41 10.50 -17.19 -3.96
CA PRO A 41 10.05 -17.74 -5.23
C PRO A 41 8.95 -16.90 -5.91
N ALA A 42 8.24 -16.02 -5.19
CA ALA A 42 7.28 -15.10 -5.80
C ALA A 42 7.99 -13.98 -6.58
N LEU A 43 9.08 -13.43 -6.03
CA LEU A 43 9.89 -12.41 -6.70
C LEU A 43 10.42 -12.90 -8.06
N GLY A 44 10.87 -14.16 -8.14
CA GLY A 44 11.34 -14.78 -9.39
C GLY A 44 10.24 -14.99 -10.45
N ARG A 45 8.96 -14.85 -10.09
CA ARG A 45 7.81 -14.99 -11.00
C ARG A 45 7.18 -13.66 -11.40
N LEU A 46 7.64 -12.55 -10.85
CA LEU A 46 7.17 -11.23 -11.24
C LEU A 46 7.44 -11.00 -12.74
N THR A 47 6.55 -10.24 -13.37
CA THR A 47 6.70 -9.85 -14.78
C THR A 47 6.50 -8.36 -14.89
N SER A 48 7.13 -7.74 -15.88
CA SER A 48 6.92 -6.33 -16.23
C SER A 48 5.74 -6.10 -17.18
N ARG A 49 4.79 -7.03 -17.26
CA ARG A 49 3.62 -6.93 -18.15
C ARG A 49 2.51 -6.10 -17.51
N ASN A 50 2.78 -4.81 -17.31
CA ASN A 50 1.84 -3.83 -16.78
C ASN A 50 2.02 -2.48 -17.50
N ALA A 51 1.21 -1.49 -17.14
CA ALA A 51 1.17 -0.18 -17.80
C ALA A 51 2.50 0.59 -17.70
N GLN A 52 3.34 0.31 -16.70
CA GLN A 52 4.64 0.99 -16.51
C GLN A 52 5.84 0.19 -17.03
N GLY A 53 5.68 -1.11 -17.30
CA GLY A 53 6.80 -1.95 -17.70
C GLY A 53 7.73 -2.31 -16.53
N GLU A 54 7.23 -2.31 -15.29
CA GLU A 54 8.04 -2.48 -14.07
C GLU A 54 7.68 -3.76 -13.31
N PHE A 55 8.54 -4.22 -12.41
CA PHE A 55 8.22 -5.32 -11.52
C PHE A 55 7.55 -4.78 -10.25
N TYR A 56 6.23 -4.96 -10.14
CA TYR A 56 5.50 -4.51 -8.96
C TYR A 56 5.56 -5.54 -7.84
N LEU A 57 6.08 -5.14 -6.66
CA LEU A 57 6.02 -5.98 -5.46
C LEU A 57 4.57 -6.31 -5.07
N THR A 58 3.62 -5.41 -5.36
CA THR A 58 2.20 -5.55 -5.09
C THR A 58 1.56 -6.75 -5.78
N ASP A 59 2.10 -7.21 -6.91
CA ASP A 59 1.62 -8.40 -7.61
C ASP A 59 1.86 -9.69 -6.81
N THR A 60 2.85 -9.71 -5.91
CA THR A 60 3.09 -10.87 -5.05
C THR A 60 1.89 -11.18 -4.15
N LEU A 61 1.06 -10.18 -3.79
CA LEU A 61 -0.12 -10.41 -2.96
C LEU A 61 -1.21 -11.15 -3.75
N GLN A 62 -1.40 -10.81 -5.03
CA GLN A 62 -2.32 -11.55 -5.91
C GLN A 62 -1.85 -13.00 -6.09
N MET A 63 -0.53 -13.21 -6.23
CA MET A 63 0.05 -14.55 -6.29
C MET A 63 -0.16 -15.36 -5.00
N ALA A 64 -0.08 -14.70 -3.83
CA ALA A 64 -0.37 -15.34 -2.54
C ALA A 64 -1.83 -15.78 -2.46
N VAL A 65 -2.76 -14.89 -2.80
CA VAL A 65 -4.21 -15.18 -2.82
C VAL A 65 -4.52 -16.34 -3.78
N ALA A 66 -3.99 -16.30 -5.00
CA ALA A 66 -4.17 -17.36 -5.98
C ALA A 66 -3.59 -18.71 -5.53
N GLY A 67 -2.52 -18.67 -4.74
CA GLY A 67 -1.92 -19.85 -4.10
C GLY A 67 -2.64 -20.34 -2.84
N GLY A 68 -3.78 -19.75 -2.48
CA GLY A 68 -4.56 -20.12 -1.30
C GLY A 68 -3.91 -19.72 0.03
N ARG A 69 -2.91 -18.83 0.01
CA ARG A 69 -2.31 -18.29 1.23
C ARG A 69 -3.18 -17.18 1.82
N LEU A 70 -3.14 -17.07 3.14
CA LEU A 70 -3.78 -15.98 3.87
C LEU A 70 -3.06 -14.66 3.56
N VAL A 71 -3.82 -13.63 3.16
CA VAL A 71 -3.36 -12.25 2.98
C VAL A 71 -4.25 -11.35 3.81
N GLU A 72 -3.68 -10.76 4.85
CA GLU A 72 -4.37 -9.84 5.74
C GLU A 72 -3.84 -8.42 5.56
N ALA A 73 -4.74 -7.43 5.64
CA ALA A 73 -4.39 -6.02 5.59
C ALA A 73 -4.88 -5.33 6.86
N ILE A 74 -3.93 -4.74 7.59
CA ILE A 74 -4.18 -3.97 8.80
C ILE A 74 -4.48 -2.54 8.38
N LYS A 75 -5.69 -2.05 8.72
CA LYS A 75 -6.06 -0.66 8.47
C LYS A 75 -5.41 0.23 9.52
N VAL A 76 -4.74 1.27 9.07
CA VAL A 76 -4.24 2.34 9.93
C VAL A 76 -5.35 3.35 10.16
N VAL A 77 -5.46 3.86 11.39
CA VAL A 77 -6.53 4.79 11.79
C VAL A 77 -6.27 6.17 11.20
N GLU A 78 -5.02 6.62 11.22
CA GLU A 78 -4.60 7.92 10.71
C GLU A 78 -3.74 7.75 9.45
N ALA A 79 -4.28 8.13 8.30
CA ALA A 79 -3.59 8.00 7.02
C ALA A 79 -2.24 8.73 6.98
N ALA A 80 -2.10 9.82 7.75
CA ALA A 80 -0.87 10.61 7.85
C ALA A 80 0.32 9.82 8.42
N GLU A 81 0.09 8.76 9.21
CA GLU A 81 1.17 7.95 9.80
C GLU A 81 1.88 7.07 8.77
N VAL A 82 1.24 6.80 7.63
CA VAL A 82 1.73 5.88 6.59
C VAL A 82 1.72 6.47 5.19
N SER A 83 1.44 7.76 5.07
CA SER A 83 1.46 8.46 3.79
C SER A 83 2.90 8.65 3.31
N GLY A 84 3.24 8.01 2.18
CA GLY A 84 4.48 8.29 1.46
C GLY A 84 4.43 9.65 0.78
N VAL A 85 5.60 10.23 0.54
CA VAL A 85 5.76 11.45 -0.25
C VAL A 85 6.38 11.07 -1.58
N ASN A 86 5.62 11.23 -2.65
CA ASN A 86 6.05 10.92 -4.01
C ASN A 86 6.19 12.18 -4.88
N THR A 87 5.68 13.34 -4.43
CA THR A 87 5.85 14.63 -5.11
C THR A 87 6.17 15.75 -4.12
N VAL A 88 6.67 16.89 -4.63
CA VAL A 88 7.00 18.06 -3.80
C VAL A 88 5.77 18.74 -3.19
N GLU A 89 4.62 18.64 -3.86
CA GLU A 89 3.33 19.12 -3.35
C GLU A 89 2.87 18.26 -2.17
N GLN A 90 3.03 16.93 -2.27
CA GLN A 90 2.74 16.02 -1.16
C GLN A 90 3.67 16.27 0.04
N LEU A 91 4.92 16.66 -0.21
CA LEU A 91 5.84 17.06 0.86
C LEU A 91 5.32 18.30 1.60
N ALA A 92 4.90 19.34 0.86
CA ALA A 92 4.37 20.57 1.44
C ALA A 92 3.08 20.33 2.24
N GLU A 93 2.21 19.45 1.76
CA GLU A 93 0.99 19.04 2.48
C GLU A 93 1.33 18.34 3.80
N LEU A 94 2.31 17.43 3.83
CA LEU A 94 2.75 16.78 5.06
C LEU A 94 3.45 17.74 6.03
N GLU A 95 4.22 18.72 5.53
CA GLU A 95 4.83 19.73 6.40
C GLU A 95 3.79 20.57 7.13
N VAL A 96 2.68 20.94 6.46
CA VAL A 96 1.55 21.63 7.09
C VAL A 96 0.88 20.77 8.17
N VAL A 97 0.75 19.46 7.93
CA VAL A 97 0.22 18.51 8.94
C VAL A 97 1.18 18.40 10.14
N ARG A 98 2.49 18.29 9.91
CA ARG A 98 3.50 18.22 11.00
C ARG A 98 3.45 19.47 11.89
N ILE A 99 3.40 20.67 11.31
CA ILE A 99 3.30 21.93 12.07
C ILE A 99 2.04 21.97 12.95
N ARG A 100 0.92 21.39 12.50
CA ARG A 100 -0.33 21.33 13.28
C ARG A 100 -0.25 20.32 14.44
N MET A 101 0.43 19.21 14.24
CA MET A 101 0.68 18.23 15.30
C MET A 101 1.63 18.80 16.37
N ASP A 102 2.70 19.48 15.96
CA ASP A 102 3.68 20.10 16.87
C ASP A 102 3.11 21.32 17.62
N GLY A 103 2.13 22.02 17.03
CA GLY A 103 1.43 23.15 17.66
C GLY A 103 0.37 22.76 18.69
N SER A 104 0.06 21.47 18.84
CA SER A 104 -0.99 20.96 19.74
C SER A 104 -0.48 19.99 20.82
N GLY A 105 0.82 19.65 20.84
CA GLY A 105 1.40 18.72 21.79
C GLY A 105 2.50 19.34 22.67
N SER A 106 2.16 19.70 23.91
CA SER A 106 3.12 19.68 25.01
C SER A 106 3.55 18.23 25.26
N GLY A 107 4.47 17.71 24.45
CA GLY A 107 4.98 16.35 24.52
C GLY A 107 6.47 16.35 24.79
N VAL A 108 6.85 16.44 26.07
CA VAL A 108 8.20 16.12 26.53
C VAL A 108 8.45 14.64 26.24
N VAL A 109 9.38 14.34 25.34
CA VAL A 109 10.01 13.02 25.23
C VAL A 109 11.43 13.17 25.77
N ARG A 110 11.72 12.45 26.85
CA ARG A 110 13.07 12.27 27.40
C ARG A 110 13.85 11.27 26.58
#